data_AF-A0AAU7NW75-F1
#
_entry.id   AF-A0AAU7NW75-F1
#
_cell.length_a   1.000
_cell.length_b   1.000
_cell.length_c   1.000
_cell.angle_alpha   90.00
_cell.angle_beta   90.00
_cell.angle_gamma   90.00
#
_symmetry.space_group_name_H-M   'P 1'
#
loop_
_entity.id
_entity.type
_entity.pdbx_description
1 polymer ?
#
loop_
_entity_poly.entity_id
_entity_poly.type
_entity_poly.pdbx_seq_one_letter_code
_entity_poly.pdbx_strand_id
1 'polypeptide(L)'
;MKSPLESGLGWINKCFDSTNFDQINQQNYVRLWTRFQNIEKKGPAASAIEEQLDKLKSHPDWNTVKTVELLMIPLLSECDLDIELRYQLHKAATLFNDQEYAFFNQEFKKIAEEDAESVREKKRALLSKLTASLHRFYEGRQHRSMYANKARLKIGFFFSAAILLSVFLLAIGILYPDGIYQYVADSPWLKTLTAESPDSTPIHLHFAITALMAGYMGACFSMLISLKARVETVTLQELGNLHSLHFILTRIITGIGAALICYYFFRAELLSGSLFPDFGQKQEINLNSKSFFSLIIWCFIAGFSEKLVPSILSTTEAQLDKKR
;
A
#
# COMPACT_ATOMS: atom_id res chain seq x y z
N MET A 1 -2.08 -22.33 -17.37
CA MET A 1 -2.65 -21.13 -18.02
C MET A 1 -2.65 -19.99 -17.01
N LYS A 2 -1.82 -18.95 -17.21
CA LYS A 2 -1.89 -17.73 -16.37
C LYS A 2 -3.16 -16.96 -16.74
N SER A 3 -3.88 -16.46 -15.74
CA SER A 3 -5.14 -15.75 -15.99
C SER A 3 -4.89 -14.46 -16.79
N PRO A 4 -5.80 -14.04 -17.69
CA PRO A 4 -5.68 -12.78 -18.43
C PRO A 4 -5.58 -11.53 -17.54
N LEU A 5 -5.97 -11.63 -16.26
CA LEU A 5 -5.78 -10.57 -15.26
C LEU A 5 -4.32 -10.42 -14.80
N GLU A 6 -3.50 -11.48 -14.85
CA GLU A 6 -2.08 -11.40 -14.49
C GLU A 6 -1.23 -10.71 -15.57
N SER A 7 -1.63 -10.75 -16.84
CA SER A 7 -0.88 -10.10 -17.92
C SER A 7 -1.04 -8.57 -17.92
N GLY A 8 -2.24 -8.06 -17.62
CA GLY A 8 -2.51 -6.62 -17.53
C GLY A 8 -1.76 -5.93 -16.37
N LEU A 9 -1.74 -6.57 -15.19
CA LEU A 9 -0.99 -6.07 -14.03
C LEU A 9 0.54 -6.14 -14.22
N GLY A 10 1.02 -7.06 -15.07
CA GLY A 10 2.44 -7.20 -15.41
C GLY A 10 3.01 -5.97 -16.12
N TRP A 11 2.23 -5.36 -17.03
CA TRP A 11 2.68 -4.19 -17.78
C TRP A 11 2.78 -2.93 -16.91
N ILE A 12 1.80 -2.69 -16.03
CA ILE A 12 1.81 -1.55 -15.09
C ILE A 12 3.00 -1.64 -14.13
N ASN A 13 3.26 -2.84 -13.58
CA ASN A 13 4.43 -3.06 -12.72
C ASN A 13 5.74 -2.83 -13.48
N LYS A 14 5.85 -3.27 -14.73
CA LYS A 14 7.07 -3.11 -15.53
C LYS A 14 7.37 -1.64 -15.86
N CYS A 15 6.34 -0.82 -16.06
CA CYS A 15 6.48 0.60 -16.40
C CYS A 15 6.88 1.47 -15.19
N PHE A 16 6.35 1.16 -14.00
CA PHE A 16 6.70 1.89 -12.76
C PHE A 16 8.04 1.45 -12.17
N ASP A 17 8.37 0.15 -12.23
CA ASP A 17 9.63 -0.36 -11.68
C ASP A 17 10.84 0.12 -12.50
N SER A 18 10.71 0.28 -13.83
CA SER A 18 11.85 0.69 -14.68
C SER A 18 12.23 2.17 -14.47
N THR A 19 11.25 3.07 -14.49
CA THR A 19 11.51 4.52 -14.59
C THR A 19 12.26 5.11 -13.38
N ASN A 20 11.87 4.76 -12.16
CA ASN A 20 12.53 5.28 -10.95
C ASN A 20 13.86 4.58 -10.66
N PHE A 21 13.95 3.27 -10.93
CA PHE A 21 15.14 2.49 -10.67
C PHE A 21 16.28 2.89 -11.63
N ASP A 22 15.93 3.14 -12.89
CA ASP A 22 16.88 3.59 -13.90
C ASP A 22 17.50 4.94 -13.51
N GLN A 23 16.72 5.87 -12.95
CA GLN A 23 17.26 7.18 -12.52
C GLN A 23 18.27 7.06 -11.36
N ILE A 24 17.95 6.29 -10.31
CA ILE A 24 18.86 6.13 -9.17
C ILE A 24 20.14 5.42 -9.61
N ASN A 25 20.02 4.38 -10.43
CA ASN A 25 21.19 3.67 -10.92
C ASN A 25 22.02 4.50 -11.89
N GLN A 26 21.40 5.35 -12.73
CA GLN A 26 22.12 6.31 -13.56
C GLN A 26 22.88 7.33 -12.72
N GLN A 27 22.29 7.87 -11.66
CA GLN A 27 22.97 8.78 -10.74
C GLN A 27 24.15 8.09 -10.04
N ASN A 28 23.96 6.84 -9.60
CA ASN A 28 25.04 6.05 -9.01
C ASN A 28 26.14 5.75 -10.04
N TYR A 29 25.79 5.42 -11.29
CA TYR A 29 26.76 5.24 -12.37
C TYR A 29 27.61 6.49 -12.58
N VAL A 30 26.99 7.67 -12.73
CA VAL A 30 27.71 8.93 -12.92
C VAL A 30 28.63 9.20 -11.73
N ARG A 31 28.14 9.01 -10.50
CA ARG A 31 28.96 9.16 -9.28
C ARG A 31 30.17 8.22 -9.28
N LEU A 32 29.96 6.94 -9.55
CA LEU A 32 31.01 5.93 -9.55
C LEU A 32 32.02 6.16 -10.66
N TRP A 33 31.54 6.54 -11.85
CA TRP A 33 32.39 6.89 -12.98
C TRP A 33 33.28 8.08 -12.66
N THR A 34 32.71 9.19 -12.18
CA THR A 34 33.48 10.38 -11.78
C THR A 34 34.50 10.04 -10.70
N ARG A 35 34.09 9.26 -9.70
CA ARG A 35 34.98 8.82 -8.63
C ARG A 35 36.12 7.95 -9.16
N PHE A 36 35.84 7.03 -10.07
CA PHE A 36 36.84 6.15 -10.67
C PHE A 36 37.85 6.92 -11.53
N GLN A 37 37.42 7.95 -12.26
CA GLN A 37 38.34 8.80 -13.04
C GLN A 37 39.32 9.58 -12.16
N ASN A 38 38.95 9.88 -10.92
CA ASN A 38 39.81 10.60 -9.97
C ASN A 38 40.80 9.69 -9.22
N ILE A 39 40.65 8.36 -9.30
CA ILE A 39 41.52 7.40 -8.63
C ILE A 39 42.71 7.05 -9.51
N GLU A 40 43.89 6.86 -8.91
CA GLU A 40 45.08 6.44 -9.63
C GLU A 40 44.91 5.00 -10.17
N LYS A 41 44.83 4.86 -11.50
CA LYS A 41 44.52 3.60 -12.19
C LYS A 41 45.72 2.65 -12.25
N LYS A 42 46.11 2.07 -11.11
CA LYS A 42 47.19 1.09 -11.03
C LYS A 42 46.65 -0.33 -10.82
N GLY A 43 47.14 -1.27 -11.63
CA GLY A 43 46.93 -2.71 -11.44
C GLY A 43 45.70 -3.31 -12.16
N PRO A 44 45.56 -4.65 -12.11
CA PRO A 44 44.51 -5.40 -12.84
C PRO A 44 43.09 -5.14 -12.33
N ALA A 45 42.93 -4.55 -11.14
CA ALA A 45 41.63 -4.18 -10.61
C ALA A 45 40.99 -3.01 -11.39
N ALA A 46 41.80 -2.11 -11.97
CA ALA A 46 41.29 -0.97 -12.72
C ALA A 46 40.54 -1.41 -14.00
N SER A 47 41.08 -2.38 -14.74
CA SER A 47 40.41 -2.92 -15.93
C SER A 47 39.13 -3.67 -15.60
N ALA A 48 39.11 -4.41 -14.48
CA ALA A 48 37.89 -5.08 -14.01
C ALA A 48 36.79 -4.07 -13.63
N ILE A 49 37.15 -2.94 -13.03
CA ILE A 49 36.19 -1.86 -12.70
C ILE A 49 35.66 -1.20 -13.97
N GLU A 50 36.51 -0.93 -14.96
CA GLU A 50 36.08 -0.36 -16.26
C GLU A 50 35.06 -1.28 -16.95
N GLU A 51 35.33 -2.60 -17.01
CA GLU A 51 34.40 -3.58 -17.56
C GLU A 51 33.05 -3.57 -16.83
N GLN A 52 33.05 -3.53 -15.49
CA GLN A 52 31.81 -3.48 -14.71
C GLN A 52 31.07 -2.14 -14.87
N LEU A 53 31.78 -1.02 -15.02
CA LEU A 53 31.17 0.29 -15.29
C LEU A 53 30.52 0.33 -16.68
N ASP A 54 31.13 -0.27 -17.70
CA ASP A 54 30.54 -0.40 -19.04
C ASP A 54 29.31 -1.29 -19.02
N LYS A 55 29.35 -2.39 -18.24
CA LYS A 55 28.17 -3.21 -17.97
C LYS A 55 27.07 -2.41 -17.28
N LEU A 56 27.42 -1.58 -16.29
CA LEU A 56 26.45 -0.75 -15.57
C LEU A 56 25.81 0.32 -16.47
N LYS A 57 26.55 0.85 -17.44
CA LYS A 57 26.06 1.81 -18.44
C LYS A 57 25.01 1.20 -19.37
N SER A 58 25.20 -0.05 -19.77
CA SER A 58 24.26 -0.77 -20.66
C SER A 58 23.07 -1.36 -19.89
N HIS A 59 23.32 -1.88 -18.70
CA HIS A 59 22.32 -2.52 -17.84
C HIS A 59 22.50 -2.08 -16.39
N PRO A 60 21.72 -1.08 -15.94
CA PRO A 60 21.82 -0.54 -14.59
C PRO A 60 21.37 -1.59 -13.56
N ASP A 61 22.33 -2.27 -12.92
CA ASP A 61 22.09 -3.27 -11.89
C ASP A 61 22.74 -2.88 -10.56
N TRP A 62 21.97 -2.96 -9.48
CA TRP A 62 22.43 -2.63 -8.12
C TRP A 62 23.55 -3.55 -7.65
N ASN A 63 23.56 -4.83 -8.07
CA ASN A 63 24.66 -5.74 -7.72
C ASN A 63 25.97 -5.33 -8.39
N THR A 64 25.90 -4.83 -9.63
CA THR A 64 27.07 -4.27 -10.32
C THR A 64 27.57 -3.00 -9.61
N VAL A 65 26.67 -2.09 -9.19
CA VAL A 65 27.03 -0.91 -8.38
C VAL A 65 27.81 -1.32 -7.12
N LYS A 66 27.28 -2.28 -6.36
CA LYS A 66 27.91 -2.82 -5.15
C LYS A 66 29.30 -3.41 -5.43
N THR A 67 29.40 -4.20 -6.49
CA THR A 67 30.65 -4.84 -6.89
C THR A 67 31.70 -3.79 -7.25
N VAL A 68 31.34 -2.78 -8.03
CA VAL A 68 32.23 -1.66 -8.39
C VAL A 68 32.69 -0.92 -7.14
N GLU A 69 31.78 -0.54 -6.24
CA GLU A 69 32.15 0.17 -5.00
C GLU A 69 33.14 -0.63 -4.15
N LEU A 70 32.95 -1.95 -4.01
CA LEU A 70 33.86 -2.81 -3.26
C LEU A 70 35.22 -2.97 -3.95
N LEU A 71 35.25 -3.07 -5.29
CA LEU A 71 36.48 -3.15 -6.07
C LEU A 71 37.28 -1.84 -6.06
N MET A 72 36.64 -0.69 -5.83
CA MET A 72 37.32 0.60 -5.74
C MET A 72 38.07 0.81 -4.42
N ILE A 73 37.65 0.16 -3.32
CA ILE A 73 38.23 0.37 -1.98
C ILE A 73 39.75 0.11 -1.94
N PRO A 74 40.30 -0.97 -2.52
CA PRO A 74 41.73 -1.20 -2.55
C PRO A 74 42.53 -0.12 -3.30
N LEU A 75 41.91 0.54 -4.28
CA LEU A 75 42.55 1.55 -5.13
C LEU A 75 42.58 2.95 -4.49
N LEU A 76 41.87 3.17 -3.39
CA LEU A 76 41.85 4.47 -2.71
C LEU A 76 43.23 4.83 -2.14
N SER A 77 43.57 6.12 -2.29
CA SER A 77 44.71 6.73 -1.60
C SER A 77 44.46 6.75 -0.08
N GLU A 78 45.51 6.92 0.72
CA GLU A 78 45.35 6.94 2.19
C GLU A 78 44.51 8.12 2.69
N CYS A 79 44.64 9.28 2.04
CA CYS A 79 43.84 10.46 2.35
C CYS A 79 42.36 10.20 2.00
N ASP A 80 42.09 9.67 0.81
CA ASP A 80 40.73 9.38 0.35
C ASP A 80 40.07 8.28 1.18
N LEU A 81 40.86 7.31 1.66
CA LEU A 81 40.38 6.22 2.50
C LEU A 81 39.85 6.73 3.84
N ASP A 82 40.56 7.66 4.51
CA ASP A 82 40.11 8.23 5.79
C ASP A 82 38.84 9.08 5.61
N ILE A 83 38.83 9.91 4.55
CA ILE A 83 37.67 10.75 4.20
C ILE A 83 36.44 9.87 3.92
N GLU A 84 36.59 8.85 3.08
CA GLU A 84 35.49 7.95 2.74
C GLU A 84 34.98 7.21 3.98
N LEU A 85 35.88 6.71 4.82
CA LEU A 85 35.51 5.97 6.02
C LEU A 85 34.71 6.85 6.99
N ARG A 86 35.13 8.10 7.21
CA ARG A 86 34.37 9.07 8.01
C ARG A 86 33.01 9.39 7.39
N TYR A 87 32.97 9.57 6.07
CA TYR A 87 31.73 9.84 5.34
C TYR A 87 30.74 8.67 5.46
N GLN A 88 31.20 7.43 5.28
CA GLN A 88 30.36 6.24 5.41
C GLN A 88 29.93 5.99 6.86
N LEU A 89 30.79 6.26 7.84
CA LEU A 89 30.42 6.23 9.26
C LEU A 89 29.34 7.27 9.59
N HIS A 90 29.47 8.47 9.04
CA HIS A 90 28.44 9.50 9.20
C HIS A 90 27.10 9.07 8.61
N LYS A 91 27.11 8.48 7.39
CA LYS A 91 25.89 7.88 6.82
C LYS A 91 25.33 6.77 7.70
N ALA A 92 26.18 5.86 8.18
CA ALA A 92 25.79 4.75 9.03
C ALA A 92 25.13 5.23 10.33
N ALA A 93 25.58 6.33 10.91
CA ALA A 93 24.97 6.92 12.11
C ALA A 93 23.48 7.26 11.91
N THR A 94 23.05 7.57 10.68
CA THR A 94 21.65 7.89 10.38
C THR A 94 20.80 6.68 9.99
N LEU A 95 21.43 5.56 9.62
CA LEU A 95 20.75 4.41 9.01
C LEU A 95 20.77 3.16 9.89
N PHE A 96 21.85 2.94 10.63
CA PHE A 96 22.01 1.75 11.47
C PHE A 96 21.39 1.96 12.84
N ASN A 97 21.17 0.85 13.54
CA ASN A 97 20.83 0.91 14.95
C ASN A 97 22.06 1.31 15.79
N ASP A 98 21.83 1.75 17.02
CA ASP A 98 22.89 2.26 17.92
C ASP A 98 23.99 1.23 18.17
N GLN A 99 23.65 -0.06 18.23
CA GLN A 99 24.61 -1.14 18.49
C GLN A 99 25.55 -1.40 17.31
N GLU A 100 24.99 -1.50 16.10
CA GLU A 100 25.75 -1.69 14.86
C GLU A 100 26.65 -0.47 14.59
N TYR A 101 26.11 0.74 14.77
CA TYR A 101 26.92 1.95 14.64
C TYR A 101 28.02 2.02 15.69
N ALA A 102 27.72 1.71 16.95
CA ALA A 102 28.72 1.69 18.03
C ALA A 102 29.85 0.70 17.72
N PHE A 103 29.55 -0.47 17.17
CA PHE A 103 30.56 -1.43 16.72
C PHE A 103 31.54 -0.81 15.72
N PHE A 104 31.04 -0.24 14.62
CA PHE A 104 31.92 0.35 13.59
C PHE A 104 32.68 1.58 14.10
N ASN A 105 32.06 2.40 14.95
CA ASN A 105 32.70 3.58 15.52
C ASN A 105 33.81 3.21 16.53
N GLN A 106 33.61 2.16 17.32
CA GLN A 106 34.64 1.65 18.24
C GLN A 106 35.83 1.07 17.46
N GLU A 107 35.58 0.26 16.44
CA GLU A 107 36.65 -0.29 15.60
C GLU A 107 37.44 0.82 14.88
N PHE A 108 36.77 1.86 14.39
CA PHE A 108 37.44 3.02 13.80
C PHE A 108 38.38 3.74 14.78
N LYS A 109 37.95 3.90 16.05
CA LYS A 109 38.78 4.55 17.09
C LYS A 109 40.00 3.71 17.46
N LYS A 110 39.86 2.39 17.57
CA LYS A 110 40.98 1.48 17.90
C LYS A 110 42.08 1.51 16.83
N ILE A 111 41.70 1.63 15.56
CA ILE A 111 42.66 1.67 14.45
C ILE A 111 43.57 2.91 14.52
N ALA A 112 43.20 3.98 15.24
CA ALA A 112 44.05 5.17 15.35
C ALA A 112 45.31 4.97 16.20
N GLU A 113 45.41 3.88 16.97
CA GLU A 113 46.46 3.65 17.98
C GLU A 113 47.57 2.67 17.53
N GLU A 114 47.52 2.19 16.29
CA GLU A 114 48.39 1.10 15.80
C GLU A 114 49.42 1.54 14.74
N ASP A 115 50.31 0.63 14.34
CA ASP A 115 51.38 0.85 13.35
C ASP A 115 50.85 1.19 11.94
N ALA A 116 51.50 2.14 11.25
CA ALA A 116 51.02 2.76 10.01
C ALA A 116 50.62 1.78 8.88
N GLU A 117 51.36 0.68 8.68
CA GLU A 117 51.06 -0.29 7.63
C GLU A 117 49.84 -1.16 7.99
N SER A 118 49.75 -1.61 9.25
CA SER A 118 48.60 -2.36 9.76
C SER A 118 47.33 -1.51 9.76
N VAL A 119 47.46 -0.21 10.08
CA VAL A 119 46.37 0.76 10.04
C VAL A 119 45.72 0.82 8.67
N ARG A 120 46.52 0.84 7.59
CA ARG A 120 45.99 0.94 6.23
C ARG A 120 45.14 -0.26 5.84
N GLU A 121 45.62 -1.47 6.12
CA GLU A 121 44.90 -2.70 5.82
C GLU A 121 43.61 -2.81 6.65
N LYS A 122 43.68 -2.48 7.94
CA LYS A 122 42.52 -2.46 8.84
C LYS A 122 41.47 -1.42 8.42
N LYS A 123 41.87 -0.22 8.01
CA LYS A 123 40.94 0.79 7.47
C LYS A 123 40.22 0.29 6.22
N ARG A 124 40.94 -0.36 5.28
CA ARG A 124 40.34 -0.94 4.07
C ARG A 124 39.36 -2.07 4.40
N ALA A 125 39.74 -2.96 5.30
CA ALA A 125 38.87 -4.05 5.75
C ALA A 125 37.60 -3.50 6.44
N LEU A 126 37.75 -2.51 7.31
CA LEU A 126 36.64 -1.86 8.00
C LEU A 126 35.71 -1.16 7.01
N LEU A 127 36.27 -0.40 6.06
CA LEU A 127 35.48 0.27 5.01
C LEU A 127 34.72 -0.73 4.15
N SER A 128 35.36 -1.83 3.74
CA SER A 128 34.70 -2.90 2.97
C SER A 128 33.52 -3.51 3.73
N LYS A 129 33.72 -3.84 5.02
CA LYS A 129 32.67 -4.39 5.88
C LYS A 129 31.52 -3.39 6.13
N LEU A 130 31.85 -2.12 6.32
CA LEU A 130 30.87 -1.05 6.52
C LEU A 130 30.04 -0.82 5.26
N THR A 131 30.69 -0.66 4.11
CA THR A 131 30.04 -0.50 2.80
C THR A 131 29.14 -1.69 2.47
N ALA A 132 29.61 -2.92 2.68
CA ALA A 132 28.79 -4.12 2.49
C ALA A 132 27.56 -4.15 3.42
N SER A 133 27.68 -3.64 4.65
CA SER A 133 26.56 -3.55 5.60
C SER A 133 25.57 -2.46 5.19
N LEU A 134 26.05 -1.31 4.70
CA LEU A 134 25.20 -0.26 4.14
C LEU A 134 24.44 -0.77 2.91
N HIS A 135 25.08 -1.53 2.02
CA HIS A 135 24.41 -2.15 0.88
C HIS A 135 23.29 -3.09 1.31
N ARG A 136 23.52 -3.95 2.31
CA ARG A 136 22.47 -4.83 2.84
C ARG A 136 21.29 -4.04 3.39
N PHE A 137 21.56 -2.91 4.06
CA PHE A 137 20.52 -2.02 4.55
C PHE A 137 19.70 -1.40 3.41
N TYR A 138 20.38 -0.86 2.37
CA TYR A 138 19.72 -0.29 1.20
C TYR A 138 18.91 -1.31 0.42
N GLU A 139 19.46 -2.50 0.19
CA GLU A 139 18.77 -3.64 -0.44
C GLU A 139 17.51 -4.01 0.35
N GLY A 140 17.63 -4.14 1.68
CA GLY A 140 16.50 -4.34 2.58
C GLY A 140 15.44 -3.26 2.42
N ARG A 141 15.82 -1.98 2.44
CA ARG A 141 14.90 -0.83 2.26
C ARG A 141 14.26 -0.81 0.87
N GLN A 142 14.99 -1.16 -0.18
CA GLN A 142 14.50 -1.19 -1.55
C GLN A 142 13.49 -2.31 -1.77
N HIS A 143 13.82 -3.55 -1.41
CA HIS A 143 12.88 -4.67 -1.47
C HIS A 143 11.59 -4.33 -0.73
N ARG A 144 11.75 -3.78 0.47
CA ARG A 144 10.65 -3.24 1.27
C ARG A 144 9.78 -2.25 0.48
N SER A 145 10.34 -1.19 -0.08
CA SER A 145 9.55 -0.22 -0.88
C SER A 145 8.83 -0.86 -2.08
N MET A 146 9.48 -1.78 -2.79
CA MET A 146 8.89 -2.44 -3.96
C MET A 146 7.74 -3.38 -3.60
N TYR A 147 7.90 -4.21 -2.57
CA TYR A 147 6.83 -5.07 -2.09
C TYR A 147 5.65 -4.26 -1.55
N ALA A 148 5.92 -3.15 -0.85
CA ALA A 148 4.89 -2.24 -0.39
C ALA A 148 4.12 -1.62 -1.57
N ASN A 149 4.80 -1.10 -2.58
CA ASN A 149 4.16 -0.51 -3.76
C ASN A 149 3.35 -1.53 -4.56
N LYS A 150 3.86 -2.75 -4.73
CA LYS A 150 3.14 -3.84 -5.41
C LYS A 150 1.89 -4.27 -4.64
N ALA A 151 1.98 -4.41 -3.32
CA ALA A 151 0.83 -4.70 -2.49
C ALA A 151 -0.20 -3.56 -2.59
N ARG A 152 0.24 -2.30 -2.48
CA ARG A 152 -0.61 -1.11 -2.62
C ARG A 152 -1.38 -1.09 -3.94
N LEU A 153 -0.69 -1.31 -5.05
CA LEU A 153 -1.32 -1.33 -6.38
C LEU A 153 -2.34 -2.46 -6.51
N LYS A 154 -2.00 -3.68 -6.07
CA LYS A 154 -2.93 -4.82 -6.13
C LYS A 154 -4.19 -4.58 -5.31
N ILE A 155 -4.04 -4.07 -4.09
CA ILE A 155 -5.16 -3.78 -3.20
C ILE A 155 -6.01 -2.64 -3.73
N GLY A 156 -5.37 -1.53 -4.14
CA GLY A 156 -6.06 -0.39 -4.71
C GLY A 156 -6.85 -0.77 -5.97
N PHE A 157 -6.25 -1.61 -6.82
CA PHE A 157 -6.94 -2.19 -7.97
C PHE A 157 -8.12 -3.07 -7.56
N PHE A 158 -7.96 -3.95 -6.57
CA PHE A 158 -9.05 -4.79 -6.06
C PHE A 158 -10.23 -3.96 -5.55
N PHE A 159 -10.00 -2.95 -4.70
CA PHE A 159 -11.07 -2.09 -4.20
C PHE A 159 -11.68 -1.22 -5.29
N SER A 160 -10.88 -0.70 -6.22
CA SER A 160 -11.39 0.05 -7.37
C SER A 160 -12.30 -0.82 -8.24
N ALA A 161 -11.89 -2.06 -8.53
CA ALA A 161 -12.71 -3.02 -9.25
C ALA A 161 -13.99 -3.38 -8.49
N ALA A 162 -13.91 -3.58 -7.17
CA ALA A 162 -15.07 -3.81 -6.32
C ALA A 162 -16.06 -2.63 -6.32
N ILE A 163 -15.57 -1.39 -6.27
CA ILE A 163 -16.38 -0.18 -6.35
C ILE A 163 -17.04 -0.08 -7.73
N LEU A 164 -16.29 -0.28 -8.81
CA LEU A 164 -16.83 -0.27 -10.18
C LEU A 164 -17.90 -1.34 -10.36
N LEU A 165 -17.67 -2.55 -9.83
CA LEU A 165 -18.64 -3.63 -9.84
C LEU A 165 -19.90 -3.23 -9.07
N SER A 166 -19.76 -2.62 -7.88
CA SER A 166 -20.90 -2.16 -7.09
C SER A 166 -21.72 -1.08 -7.79
N VAL A 167 -21.04 -0.09 -8.40
CA VAL A 167 -21.70 0.95 -9.21
C VAL A 167 -22.41 0.34 -10.42
N PHE A 168 -21.79 -0.62 -11.09
CA PHE A 168 -22.38 -1.33 -12.21
C PHE A 168 -23.63 -2.12 -11.79
N LEU A 169 -23.58 -2.83 -10.65
CA LEU A 169 -24.73 -3.55 -10.11
C LEU A 169 -25.86 -2.61 -9.69
N LEU A 170 -25.54 -1.47 -9.07
CA LEU A 170 -26.52 -0.41 -8.79
C LEU A 170 -27.14 0.15 -10.07
N ALA A 171 -26.34 0.40 -11.10
CA ALA A 171 -26.82 0.88 -12.39
C ALA A 171 -27.73 -0.13 -13.09
N ILE A 172 -27.40 -1.43 -13.05
CA ILE A 172 -28.29 -2.49 -13.53
C ILE A 172 -29.59 -2.52 -12.73
N GLY A 173 -29.52 -2.40 -11.41
CA GLY A 173 -30.71 -2.35 -10.56
C GLY A 173 -31.63 -1.20 -10.93
N ILE A 174 -31.05 -0.04 -11.23
CA ILE A 174 -31.80 1.13 -11.68
C ILE A 174 -32.37 0.93 -13.10
N LEU A 175 -31.58 0.41 -14.04
CA LEU A 175 -32.00 0.30 -15.45
C LEU A 175 -32.95 -0.88 -15.73
N TYR A 176 -32.82 -1.96 -14.96
CA TYR A 176 -33.54 -3.21 -15.16
C TYR A 176 -34.12 -3.73 -13.83
N PRO A 177 -35.09 -3.01 -13.23
CA PRO A 177 -35.68 -3.41 -11.96
C PRO A 177 -36.24 -4.84 -12.03
N ASP A 178 -36.91 -5.19 -13.14
CA ASP A 178 -37.52 -6.51 -13.35
C ASP A 178 -36.51 -7.65 -13.50
N GLY A 179 -35.34 -7.36 -14.06
CA GLY A 179 -34.33 -8.36 -14.38
C GLY A 179 -33.67 -8.95 -13.12
N ILE A 180 -33.32 -8.10 -12.15
CA ILE A 180 -32.68 -8.57 -10.91
C ILE A 180 -33.62 -9.51 -10.14
N TYR A 181 -34.93 -9.24 -10.12
CA TYR A 181 -35.88 -10.10 -9.44
C TYR A 181 -35.92 -11.50 -10.02
N GLN A 182 -35.93 -11.65 -11.34
CA GLN A 182 -35.98 -12.97 -11.97
C GLN A 182 -34.75 -13.81 -11.58
N TYR A 183 -33.56 -13.22 -11.60
CA TYR A 183 -32.33 -13.93 -11.21
C TYR A 183 -32.25 -14.25 -9.72
N VAL A 184 -32.71 -13.34 -8.86
CA VAL A 184 -32.64 -13.49 -7.40
C VAL A 184 -33.74 -14.42 -6.89
N ALA A 185 -34.95 -14.30 -7.43
CA ALA A 185 -36.09 -15.13 -7.07
C ALA A 185 -35.88 -16.60 -7.45
N ASP A 186 -35.14 -16.89 -8.52
CA ASP A 186 -34.83 -18.28 -8.89
C ASP A 186 -33.77 -18.94 -8.01
N SER A 187 -33.09 -18.18 -7.14
CA SER A 187 -32.05 -18.72 -6.28
C SER A 187 -32.65 -19.52 -5.10
N PRO A 188 -32.31 -20.82 -4.93
CA PRO A 188 -32.90 -21.67 -3.90
C PRO A 188 -32.69 -21.16 -2.47
N TRP A 189 -31.59 -20.46 -2.20
CA TRP A 189 -31.25 -19.97 -0.88
C TRP A 189 -32.04 -18.71 -0.47
N LEU A 190 -32.41 -17.87 -1.44
CA LEU A 190 -33.20 -16.65 -1.21
C LEU A 190 -34.68 -16.96 -1.01
N LYS A 191 -35.22 -17.97 -1.69
CA LYS A 191 -36.61 -18.43 -1.51
C LYS A 191 -36.93 -18.77 -0.04
N THR A 192 -35.95 -19.28 0.69
CA THR A 192 -36.09 -19.60 2.13
C THR A 192 -36.13 -18.36 3.01
N LEU A 193 -35.53 -17.24 2.60
CA LEU A 193 -35.48 -15.99 3.36
C LEU A 193 -36.69 -15.09 3.12
N THR A 194 -37.44 -15.30 2.03
CA THR A 194 -38.56 -14.42 1.61
C THR A 194 -39.94 -15.09 1.72
N ALA A 195 -40.12 -16.02 2.65
CA ALA A 195 -41.28 -16.93 2.71
C ALA A 195 -42.66 -16.30 3.07
N GLU A 196 -42.85 -14.97 2.98
CA GLU A 196 -44.12 -14.32 3.32
C GLU A 196 -44.69 -13.44 2.18
N SER A 197 -45.87 -13.87 1.69
CA SER A 197 -46.84 -13.18 0.81
C SER A 197 -46.42 -12.86 -0.65
N PRO A 198 -47.18 -13.31 -1.67
CA PRO A 198 -46.83 -13.16 -3.08
C PRO A 198 -47.04 -11.74 -3.68
N ASP A 199 -47.77 -10.84 -3.01
CA ASP A 199 -48.27 -9.61 -3.67
C ASP A 199 -47.46 -8.32 -3.38
N SER A 200 -46.57 -8.30 -2.37
CA SER A 200 -45.76 -7.10 -2.01
C SER A 200 -44.25 -7.35 -1.88
N THR A 201 -43.81 -8.59 -2.07
CA THR A 201 -42.42 -9.02 -1.88
C THR A 201 -41.37 -8.45 -2.84
N PRO A 202 -41.64 -8.16 -4.14
CA PRO A 202 -40.57 -7.74 -5.05
C PRO A 202 -40.03 -6.37 -4.65
N ILE A 203 -40.90 -5.38 -4.42
CA ILE A 203 -40.49 -3.99 -4.15
C ILE A 203 -39.56 -3.91 -2.93
N HIS A 204 -39.90 -4.60 -1.84
CA HIS A 204 -39.10 -4.61 -0.62
C HIS A 204 -37.74 -5.28 -0.79
N LEU A 205 -37.67 -6.33 -1.61
CA LEU A 205 -36.42 -7.02 -1.92
C LEU A 205 -35.47 -6.10 -2.69
N HIS A 206 -35.98 -5.29 -3.61
CA HIS A 206 -35.14 -4.36 -4.38
C HIS A 206 -34.59 -3.22 -3.55
N PHE A 207 -35.39 -2.61 -2.66
CA PHE A 207 -34.86 -1.62 -1.74
C PHE A 207 -33.81 -2.23 -0.80
N ALA A 208 -34.01 -3.46 -0.32
CA ALA A 208 -33.03 -4.17 0.49
C ALA A 208 -31.73 -4.46 -0.29
N ILE A 209 -31.81 -4.95 -1.53
CA ILE A 209 -30.65 -5.19 -2.40
C ILE A 209 -29.93 -3.88 -2.71
N THR A 210 -30.66 -2.80 -2.99
CA THR A 210 -30.08 -1.47 -3.22
C THR A 210 -29.34 -0.98 -1.97
N ALA A 211 -29.94 -1.14 -0.79
CA ALA A 211 -29.29 -0.80 0.49
C ALA A 211 -28.02 -1.63 0.72
N LEU A 212 -28.06 -2.94 0.44
CA LEU A 212 -26.90 -3.85 0.52
C LEU A 212 -25.76 -3.38 -0.40
N MET A 213 -26.07 -3.07 -1.66
CA MET A 213 -25.07 -2.64 -2.65
C MET A 213 -24.49 -1.27 -2.31
N ALA A 214 -25.32 -0.32 -1.87
CA ALA A 214 -24.87 0.98 -1.40
C ALA A 214 -23.96 0.85 -0.16
N GLY A 215 -24.33 -0.01 0.81
CA GLY A 215 -23.52 -0.32 1.98
C GLY A 215 -22.18 -0.98 1.65
N TYR A 216 -22.20 -1.95 0.73
CA TYR A 216 -20.98 -2.57 0.19
C TYR A 216 -20.05 -1.54 -0.45
N MET A 217 -20.60 -0.66 -1.30
CA MET A 217 -19.85 0.44 -1.90
C MET A 217 -19.21 1.34 -0.84
N GLY A 218 -19.99 1.77 0.16
CA GLY A 218 -19.52 2.59 1.27
C GLY A 218 -18.38 1.94 2.06
N ALA A 219 -18.50 0.64 2.34
CA ALA A 219 -17.46 -0.14 3.01
C ALA A 219 -16.16 -0.19 2.18
N CYS A 220 -16.26 -0.41 0.87
CA CYS A 220 -15.10 -0.41 -0.03
C CYS A 220 -14.42 0.97 -0.09
N PHE A 221 -15.18 2.07 -0.16
CA PHE A 221 -14.62 3.42 -0.11
C PHE A 221 -13.94 3.73 1.22
N SER A 222 -14.60 3.40 2.34
CA SER A 222 -14.04 3.57 3.69
C SER A 222 -12.69 2.86 3.82
N MET A 223 -12.60 1.63 3.28
CA MET A 223 -11.37 0.85 3.29
C MET A 223 -10.29 1.43 2.38
N LEU A 224 -10.63 1.87 1.17
CA LEU A 224 -9.68 2.51 0.26
C LEU A 224 -9.04 3.75 0.90
N ILE A 225 -9.85 4.60 1.56
CA ILE A 225 -9.35 5.77 2.31
C ILE A 225 -8.48 5.32 3.50
N SER A 226 -8.89 4.27 4.23
CA SER A 226 -8.10 3.73 5.35
C SER A 226 -6.74 3.21 4.91
N LEU A 227 -6.70 2.56 3.75
CA LEU A 227 -5.48 2.02 3.19
C LEU A 227 -4.56 3.14 2.76
N LYS A 228 -5.08 4.17 2.07
CA LYS A 228 -4.29 5.36 1.70
C LYS A 228 -3.63 6.00 2.93
N ALA A 229 -4.38 6.21 4.02
CA ALA A 229 -3.85 6.82 5.24
C ALA A 229 -2.79 5.95 5.94
N ARG A 230 -3.02 4.64 6.07
CA ARG A 230 -2.07 3.71 6.74
C ARG A 230 -0.83 3.44 5.89
N VAL A 231 -0.96 3.53 4.58
CA VAL A 231 0.13 3.31 3.63
C VAL A 231 1.28 4.29 3.84
N GLU A 232 0.99 5.50 4.31
CA GLU A 232 2.01 6.52 4.59
C GLU A 232 2.80 6.24 5.87
N THR A 233 2.27 5.40 6.79
CA THR A 233 2.80 5.27 8.16
C THR A 233 3.25 3.85 8.54
N VAL A 234 2.84 2.80 7.82
CA VAL A 234 2.97 1.40 8.28
C VAL A 234 4.22 0.69 7.73
N THR A 235 4.88 -0.10 8.59
CA THR A 235 6.06 -0.91 8.26
C THR A 235 5.67 -2.19 7.48
N LEU A 236 6.58 -2.78 6.70
CA LEU A 236 6.21 -3.90 5.82
C LEU A 236 5.78 -5.19 6.51
N GLN A 237 6.29 -5.44 7.72
CA GLN A 237 5.88 -6.59 8.51
C GLN A 237 4.39 -6.49 8.85
N GLU A 238 3.95 -5.29 9.22
CA GLU A 238 2.56 -4.99 9.54
C GLU A 238 1.69 -4.99 8.27
N LEU A 239 2.22 -4.58 7.12
CA LEU A 239 1.51 -4.59 5.85
C LEU A 239 1.11 -6.02 5.41
N GLY A 240 1.94 -7.02 5.72
CA GLY A 240 1.62 -8.43 5.47
C GLY A 240 0.43 -8.93 6.29
N ASN A 241 0.39 -8.58 7.58
CA ASN A 241 -0.71 -8.98 8.48
C ASN A 241 -1.99 -8.15 8.27
N LEU A 242 -1.86 -6.88 7.89
CA LEU A 242 -3.00 -6.02 7.52
C LEU A 242 -3.76 -6.52 6.30
N HIS A 243 -3.14 -7.37 5.48
CA HIS A 243 -3.70 -7.91 4.25
C HIS A 243 -4.43 -9.25 4.45
N SER A 244 -4.68 -9.69 5.68
CA SER A 244 -5.51 -10.89 5.83
C SER A 244 -6.88 -10.66 5.17
N LEU A 245 -7.24 -11.51 4.21
CA LEU A 245 -8.55 -11.45 3.54
C LEU A 245 -9.70 -11.44 4.55
N HIS A 246 -9.47 -12.06 5.71
CA HIS A 246 -10.38 -12.03 6.84
C HIS A 246 -10.70 -10.60 7.30
N PHE A 247 -9.70 -9.74 7.47
CA PHE A 247 -9.93 -8.34 7.86
C PHE A 247 -10.68 -7.54 6.80
N ILE A 248 -10.45 -7.83 5.52
CA ILE A 248 -11.19 -7.19 4.43
C ILE A 248 -12.66 -7.62 4.46
N LEU A 249 -12.88 -8.92 4.65
CA LEU A 249 -14.22 -9.53 4.62
C LEU A 249 -15.06 -9.11 5.82
N THR A 250 -14.49 -9.08 7.04
CA THR A 250 -15.21 -8.62 8.23
C THR A 250 -15.71 -7.18 8.06
N ARG A 251 -14.87 -6.30 7.52
CA ARG A 251 -15.22 -4.90 7.26
C ARG A 251 -16.33 -4.73 6.23
N ILE A 252 -16.27 -5.50 5.14
CA ILE A 252 -17.35 -5.50 4.15
C ILE A 252 -18.66 -5.96 4.79
N ILE A 253 -18.64 -7.04 5.58
CA ILE A 253 -19.83 -7.55 6.28
C ILE A 253 -20.38 -6.50 7.26
N THR A 254 -19.51 -5.84 8.04
CA THR A 254 -19.95 -4.80 8.98
C THR A 254 -20.59 -3.61 8.26
N GLY A 255 -20.02 -3.16 7.15
CA GLY A 255 -20.59 -2.05 6.36
C GLY A 255 -21.92 -2.41 5.70
N ILE A 256 -22.04 -3.63 5.17
CA ILE A 256 -23.31 -4.17 4.65
C ILE A 256 -24.35 -4.28 5.78
N GLY A 257 -23.97 -4.82 6.94
CA GLY A 257 -24.84 -5.00 8.09
C GLY A 257 -25.36 -3.66 8.63
N ALA A 258 -24.50 -2.65 8.73
CA ALA A 258 -24.89 -1.29 9.11
C ALA A 258 -25.90 -0.69 8.11
N ALA A 259 -25.67 -0.86 6.81
CA ALA A 259 -26.61 -0.40 5.79
C ALA A 259 -27.98 -1.11 5.85
N LEU A 260 -28.00 -2.41 6.15
CA LEU A 260 -29.23 -3.16 6.39
C LEU A 260 -30.00 -2.65 7.60
N ILE A 261 -29.32 -2.43 8.73
CA ILE A 261 -29.94 -1.89 9.94
C ILE A 261 -30.55 -0.51 9.63
N CYS A 262 -29.81 0.36 8.94
CA CYS A 262 -30.33 1.65 8.49
C CYS A 262 -31.58 1.52 7.61
N TYR A 263 -31.57 0.59 6.64
CA TYR A 263 -32.74 0.33 5.81
C TYR A 263 -33.97 -0.08 6.64
N TYR A 264 -33.82 -1.00 7.60
CA TYR A 264 -34.92 -1.41 8.48
C TYR A 264 -35.40 -0.28 9.39
N PHE A 265 -34.51 0.61 9.84
CA PHE A 265 -34.92 1.79 10.63
C PHE A 265 -35.79 2.75 9.83
N PHE A 266 -35.45 2.98 8.56
CA PHE A 266 -36.29 3.78 7.67
C PHE A 266 -37.62 3.10 7.37
N ARG A 267 -37.60 1.78 7.14
CA ARG A 267 -38.81 1.00 6.88
C ARG A 267 -39.76 0.94 8.09
N ALA A 268 -39.21 0.86 9.30
CA ALA A 268 -39.99 0.87 10.53
C ALA A 268 -40.49 2.28 10.91
N GLU A 269 -40.23 3.29 10.05
CA GLU A 269 -40.58 4.70 10.28
C GLU A 269 -40.01 5.27 11.59
N LEU A 270 -38.96 4.63 12.15
CA LEU A 270 -38.28 5.10 13.37
C LEU A 270 -37.59 6.45 13.15
N LEU A 271 -37.22 6.73 11.89
CA LEU A 271 -36.57 7.96 11.46
C LEU A 271 -37.45 8.61 10.38
N SER A 272 -38.30 9.55 10.78
CA SER A 272 -39.16 10.31 9.87
C SER A 272 -38.59 11.72 9.64
N GLY A 273 -38.71 12.23 8.41
CA GLY A 273 -38.28 13.60 8.09
C GLY A 273 -38.05 13.81 6.59
N SER A 274 -37.96 15.07 6.17
CA SER A 274 -37.83 15.43 4.75
C SER A 274 -36.50 14.99 4.09
N LEU A 275 -35.51 14.58 4.89
CA LEU A 275 -34.21 14.07 4.45
C LEU A 275 -34.12 12.55 4.46
N PHE A 276 -35.06 11.87 5.12
CA PHE A 276 -35.09 10.42 5.24
C PHE A 276 -35.97 9.81 4.14
N PRO A 277 -35.64 8.59 3.70
CA PRO A 277 -36.47 7.90 2.71
C PRO A 277 -37.81 7.52 3.35
N ASP A 278 -38.89 7.95 2.71
CA ASP A 278 -40.26 7.58 3.08
C ASP A 278 -40.75 6.47 2.15
N PHE A 279 -41.11 5.33 2.73
CA PHE A 279 -41.57 4.12 2.04
C PHE A 279 -43.08 3.86 2.20
N GLY A 280 -43.87 4.92 2.44
CA GLY A 280 -45.32 4.84 2.60
C GLY A 280 -46.05 3.95 1.58
N GLN A 281 -47.23 3.46 1.97
CA GLN A 281 -47.90 2.23 1.47
C GLN A 281 -48.19 2.06 -0.04
N LYS A 282 -47.82 3.00 -0.93
CA LYS A 282 -48.11 2.90 -2.38
C LYS A 282 -47.01 3.50 -3.26
N GLN A 283 -45.75 3.19 -2.99
CA GLN A 283 -44.70 3.50 -3.96
C GLN A 283 -44.52 2.33 -4.92
N GLU A 284 -45.02 2.50 -6.14
CA GLU A 284 -44.45 1.83 -7.32
C GLU A 284 -42.93 2.10 -7.34
N ILE A 285 -42.13 1.22 -7.97
CA ILE A 285 -40.68 1.39 -8.13
C ILE A 285 -40.43 2.61 -9.03
N ASN A 286 -40.58 3.80 -8.47
CA ASN A 286 -40.30 5.02 -9.17
C ASN A 286 -38.83 5.35 -8.92
N LEU A 287 -38.02 5.01 -9.92
CA LEU A 287 -36.59 5.27 -9.97
C LEU A 287 -36.24 6.76 -9.89
N ASN A 288 -37.24 7.64 -10.06
CA ASN A 288 -37.11 9.08 -9.90
C ASN A 288 -37.61 9.59 -8.54
N SER A 289 -37.93 8.68 -7.61
CA SER A 289 -38.36 9.05 -6.27
C SER A 289 -37.18 9.53 -5.44
N LYS A 290 -37.38 10.67 -4.75
CA LYS A 290 -36.41 11.21 -3.78
C LYS A 290 -36.04 10.16 -2.72
N SER A 291 -37.00 9.35 -2.28
CA SER A 291 -36.78 8.28 -1.28
C SER A 291 -35.75 7.25 -1.72
N PHE A 292 -35.74 6.84 -3.00
CA PHE A 292 -34.77 5.87 -3.50
C PHE A 292 -33.32 6.38 -3.43
N PHE A 293 -33.08 7.62 -3.89
CA PHE A 293 -31.74 8.21 -3.81
C PHE A 293 -31.30 8.52 -2.38
N SER A 294 -32.23 8.98 -1.53
CA SER A 294 -31.97 9.16 -0.10
C SER A 294 -31.55 7.85 0.56
N LEU A 295 -32.19 6.73 0.22
CA LEU A 295 -31.78 5.40 0.70
C LEU A 295 -30.34 5.08 0.29
N ILE A 296 -29.98 5.26 -0.99
CA ILE A 296 -28.62 4.99 -1.48
C ILE A 296 -27.59 5.81 -0.69
N ILE A 297 -27.83 7.11 -0.50
CA ILE A 297 -26.92 8.01 0.21
C ILE A 297 -26.74 7.56 1.67
N TRP A 298 -27.84 7.29 2.38
CA TRP A 298 -27.76 6.91 3.79
C TRP A 298 -27.14 5.52 3.99
N CYS A 299 -27.47 4.54 3.15
CA CYS A 299 -26.86 3.21 3.20
C CYS A 299 -25.38 3.25 2.81
N PHE A 300 -24.99 4.10 1.86
CA PHE A 300 -23.59 4.35 1.54
C PHE A 300 -22.83 4.92 2.74
N ILE A 301 -23.37 5.95 3.40
CA ILE A 301 -22.77 6.54 4.61
C ILE A 301 -22.71 5.50 5.74
N ALA A 302 -23.75 4.69 5.92
CA ALA A 302 -23.76 3.60 6.90
C ALA A 302 -22.65 2.57 6.65
N GLY A 303 -22.26 2.36 5.39
CA GLY A 303 -21.08 1.58 5.02
C GLY A 303 -19.75 2.10 5.59
N PHE A 304 -19.68 3.36 6.05
CA PHE A 304 -18.54 3.94 6.76
C PHE A 304 -18.57 3.74 8.29
N SER A 305 -19.56 3.02 8.82
CA SER A 305 -19.81 2.84 10.26
C SER A 305 -18.56 2.49 11.08
N GLU A 306 -17.65 1.71 10.53
CA GLU A 306 -16.41 1.31 11.20
C GLU A 306 -15.43 2.47 11.46
N LYS A 307 -15.47 3.55 10.67
CA LYS A 307 -14.71 4.78 10.97
C LYS A 307 -15.53 5.76 11.77
N LEU A 308 -16.81 5.89 11.44
CA LEU A 308 -17.70 6.87 12.05
C LEU A 308 -17.86 6.58 13.55
N VAL A 309 -18.13 5.34 13.95
CA VAL A 309 -18.35 5.01 15.37
C VAL A 309 -17.12 5.29 16.24
N PRO A 310 -15.90 4.79 15.91
CA PRO A 310 -14.71 5.11 16.72
C PRO A 310 -14.32 6.59 16.65
N SER A 311 -14.47 7.25 15.50
CA SER A 311 -14.09 8.67 15.37
C SER A 311 -15.02 9.61 16.15
N ILE A 312 -16.31 9.29 16.21
CA ILE A 312 -17.30 10.04 17.00
C ILE A 312 -16.99 9.84 18.49
N LEU A 313 -16.71 8.59 18.92
CA LEU A 313 -16.32 8.31 20.30
C LEU A 313 -15.02 9.03 20.68
N SER A 314 -13.96 8.95 19.88
CA SER A 314 -12.68 9.61 20.17
C SER A 314 -12.79 11.14 20.16
N THR A 315 -13.62 11.71 19.29
CA THR A 315 -13.85 13.16 19.26
C THR A 315 -14.67 13.61 20.47
N THR A 316 -15.65 12.81 20.88
CA THR A 316 -16.46 13.10 22.07
C THR A 316 -15.60 13.00 23.34
N GLU A 317 -14.74 11.98 23.44
CA GLU A 317 -13.75 11.84 24.51
C GLU A 317 -12.80 13.04 24.58
N ALA A 318 -12.21 13.44 23.45
CA ALA A 318 -11.33 14.62 23.39
C ALA A 318 -12.04 15.94 23.73
N GLN A 319 -13.33 16.06 23.41
CA GLN A 319 -14.14 17.22 23.79
C GLN A 319 -14.49 17.23 25.28
N LEU A 320 -14.69 16.06 25.90
CA LEU A 320 -14.91 15.92 27.33
C LEU A 320 -13.65 16.26 28.13
N ASP A 321 -12.47 15.83 27.67
CA ASP A 321 -11.19 16.16 28.30
C ASP A 321 -10.85 17.64 28.21
N LYS A 322 -11.20 18.32 27.12
CA LYS A 322 -10.97 19.77 26.95
C LYS A 322 -11.87 20.64 27.84
N LYS A 323 -12.95 20.07 28.39
CA LYS A 323 -13.94 20.78 29.21
C LYS A 323 -13.70 20.60 30.72
N ARG A 324 -12.70 19.82 31.10
CA ARG A 324 -12.25 19.57 32.48
C ARG A 324 -11.00 20.38 32.79
#